data_AF-A0A0G0VPQ8-F1
#
_entry.id   AF-A0A0G0VPQ8-F1
#
_cell.length_a   1.000
_cell.length_b   1.000
_cell.length_c   1.000
_cell.angle_alpha   90.00
_cell.angle_beta   90.00
_cell.angle_gamma   90.00
#
_symmetry.space_group_name_H-M   'P 1'
#
loop_
_entity.id
_entity.type
_entity.pdbx_description
1 polymer ?
#
loop_
_entity_poly.entity_id
_entity_poly.type
_entity_poly.pdbx_seq_one_letter_code
_entity_poly.pdbx_strand_id
1 'polypeptide(L)'
;MWRRFRPRNNLKRRFSPAVKSNNQDLMWAITAGRQLNASSSVTTGDSYIPEHKFEDFAIVPEIKRNIASKKYTSPTPIQDRAIPTILAGEDVIGIANTGTGKTAAFLIPLINKAFLDRSQKALIITPTRELALQIHDELAQFAQGLAITSVLCIGGTSLFNQKRDLCQNPSFVIGTPGRIKDLIGQRCLNLSQFGNVVMDEVDRMVDIGFIADIKYFISLLPANRQSLFFSATVGPKVKEIIKTFVKNPVTISVKESDNIENINQDVVKVDGNQNKVDKLHDLLIQEGFNKVLIFGRTKRGVQKLTNELTSRGFRAGVIHGNKSQSQRQKMLAMFRRNQIRILLATDLASRGLDIEDVSHVINYDLPASYDDYIHRIGRTGRMNKKGVALTFVG
;
A
#
# COMPACT_ATOMS: atom_id res chain seq x y z
N MET A 1 -64.26 -3.91 44.01
CA MET A 1 -63.60 -3.01 44.99
C MET A 1 -62.10 -3.27 44.95
N TRP A 2 -61.40 -2.85 43.88
CA TRP A 2 -60.47 -1.71 43.82
C TRP A 2 -59.37 -1.64 44.89
N ARG A 3 -58.11 -1.58 44.39
CA ARG A 3 -56.81 -1.12 44.96
C ARG A 3 -55.84 -2.26 45.33
N ARG A 4 -54.55 -2.27 44.95
CA ARG A 4 -53.69 -1.35 44.18
C ARG A 4 -52.42 -2.16 43.81
N PHE A 5 -52.15 -2.37 42.52
CA PHE A 5 -50.88 -2.94 42.05
C PHE A 5 -49.78 -1.86 42.07
N ARG A 6 -48.62 -2.16 42.69
CA ARG A 6 -47.35 -1.44 42.51
C ARG A 6 -46.24 -2.48 42.29
N PRO A 7 -45.57 -2.53 41.14
CA PRO A 7 -44.32 -3.27 41.01
C PRO A 7 -43.13 -2.38 41.37
N ARG A 8 -42.27 -2.86 42.28
CA ARG A 8 -40.99 -2.20 42.63
C ARG A 8 -39.85 -2.92 41.90
N ASN A 9 -39.25 -2.20 40.96
CA ASN A 9 -37.89 -2.27 40.41
C ASN A 9 -37.29 -3.63 39.99
N ASN A 10 -37.47 -3.94 38.69
CA ASN A 10 -36.51 -4.70 37.91
C ASN A 10 -35.22 -3.87 37.71
N LEU A 11 -34.09 -4.35 38.24
CA LEU A 11 -32.76 -3.92 37.81
C LEU A 11 -32.53 -4.35 36.35
N LYS A 12 -32.90 -3.50 35.40
CA LYS A 12 -32.36 -3.57 34.04
C LYS A 12 -30.92 -3.06 34.08
N ARG A 13 -29.95 -3.99 34.15
CA ARG A 13 -28.57 -3.72 33.74
C ARG A 13 -28.60 -3.29 32.26
N ARG A 14 -28.56 -1.98 32.01
CA ARG A 14 -28.23 -1.42 30.70
C ARG A 14 -26.78 -1.78 30.41
N PHE A 15 -26.56 -2.77 29.56
CA PHE A 15 -25.32 -2.88 28.82
C PHE A 15 -25.20 -1.64 27.92
N SER A 16 -24.43 -0.66 28.36
CA SER A 16 -23.86 0.36 27.49
C SER A 16 -22.57 -0.22 26.92
N PRO A 17 -22.37 -0.34 25.60
CA PRO A 17 -21.07 -0.70 25.07
C PRO A 17 -20.12 0.48 25.29
N ALA A 18 -19.11 0.27 26.13
CA ALA A 18 -18.00 1.19 26.30
C ALA A 18 -17.16 1.21 25.02
N VAL A 19 -17.36 2.21 24.17
CA VAL A 19 -16.54 2.49 22.97
C VAL A 19 -15.58 3.67 23.22
N LYS A 20 -15.33 4.05 24.48
CA LYS A 20 -14.52 5.24 24.81
C LYS A 20 -13.02 4.98 25.05
N SER A 21 -12.54 3.75 25.21
CA SER A 21 -11.11 3.52 25.54
C SER A 21 -10.17 3.64 24.33
N ASN A 22 -10.55 3.15 23.14
CA ASN A 22 -9.63 3.09 22.00
C ASN A 22 -9.12 4.45 21.50
N ASN A 23 -9.91 5.52 21.59
CA ASN A 23 -9.47 6.83 21.12
C ASN A 23 -8.44 7.47 22.07
N GLN A 24 -8.54 7.24 23.38
CA GLN A 24 -7.58 7.79 24.35
C GLN A 24 -6.22 7.10 24.22
N ASP A 25 -6.21 5.78 24.04
CA ASP A 25 -4.96 5.01 23.83
C ASP A 25 -4.29 5.39 22.50
N LEU A 26 -5.06 5.58 21.42
CA LEU A 26 -4.55 6.06 20.15
C LEU A 26 -4.01 7.49 20.27
N MET A 27 -4.72 8.37 20.98
CA MET A 27 -4.30 9.75 21.23
C MET A 27 -3.02 9.80 22.06
N TRP A 28 -2.89 8.94 23.06
CA TRP A 28 -1.65 8.77 23.82
C TRP A 28 -0.52 8.32 22.90
N ALA A 29 -0.73 7.30 22.05
CA ALA A 29 0.30 6.83 21.13
C ALA A 29 0.76 7.91 20.13
N ILE A 30 -0.17 8.67 19.54
CA ILE A 30 0.14 9.79 18.63
C ILE A 30 0.91 10.90 19.37
N THR A 31 0.49 11.22 20.59
CA THR A 31 1.13 12.30 21.39
C THR A 31 2.48 11.86 21.96
N ALA A 32 2.65 10.59 22.34
CA ALA A 32 3.91 10.02 22.80
C ALA A 32 4.95 9.95 21.66
N GLY A 33 4.51 9.64 20.43
CA GLY A 33 5.36 9.72 19.23
C GLY A 33 5.97 11.10 19.00
N ARG A 34 5.28 12.18 19.41
CA ARG A 34 5.80 13.55 19.36
C ARG A 34 7.01 13.75 20.28
N GLN A 35 7.00 13.16 21.47
CA GLN A 35 8.08 13.31 22.46
C GLN A 35 9.37 12.59 22.03
N LEU A 36 9.25 11.47 21.30
CA LEU A 36 10.40 10.75 20.76
C LEU A 36 11.12 11.54 19.65
N ASN A 37 10.40 12.36 18.87
CA ASN A 37 10.99 13.20 17.81
C ASN A 37 11.57 14.53 18.33
N ALA A 38 11.23 14.97 19.55
CA ALA A 38 11.68 16.25 20.12
C ALA A 38 13.06 16.16 20.82
N SER A 39 13.58 14.96 21.05
CA SER A 39 14.80 14.70 21.83
C SER A 39 15.87 13.88 21.10
N SER A 40 15.68 13.54 19.83
CA SER A 40 16.68 12.82 19.04
C SER A 40 17.70 13.79 18.43
N SER A 41 18.86 13.92 19.08
CA SER A 41 20.08 14.30 18.37
C SER A 41 20.31 13.29 17.25
N VAL A 42 20.51 13.79 16.03
CA VAL A 42 20.74 13.02 14.80
C VAL A 42 21.84 11.99 15.08
N THR A 43 21.43 10.76 15.35
CA THR A 43 22.33 9.61 15.27
C THR A 43 22.12 9.13 13.86
N THR A 44 23.02 9.50 12.96
CA THR A 44 23.09 8.98 11.60
C THR A 44 23.06 7.46 11.69
N GLY A 45 21.89 6.87 11.44
CA GLY A 45 21.77 5.42 11.25
C GLY A 45 22.75 5.02 10.16
N ASP A 46 23.47 3.93 10.39
CA ASP A 46 24.53 3.43 9.51
C ASP A 46 24.10 3.56 8.04
N SER A 47 24.80 4.42 7.30
CA SER A 47 24.58 4.60 5.87
C SER A 47 24.82 3.26 5.20
N TYR A 48 23.75 2.59 4.76
CA TYR A 48 23.88 1.35 4.02
C TYR A 48 24.75 1.55 2.77
N ILE A 49 25.78 0.73 2.64
CA ILE A 49 26.66 0.69 1.47
C ILE A 49 26.25 -0.55 0.67
N PRO A 50 25.84 -0.40 -0.60
CA PRO A 50 25.50 -1.53 -1.46
C PRO A 50 26.68 -2.48 -1.63
N GLU A 51 26.44 -3.80 -1.48
CA GLU A 51 27.44 -4.83 -1.77
C GLU A 51 27.60 -5.00 -3.29
N HIS A 52 26.53 -4.79 -4.06
CA HIS A 52 26.53 -4.88 -5.51
C HIS A 52 26.11 -3.57 -6.18
N LYS A 53 26.52 -3.42 -7.44
CA LYS A 53 25.88 -2.54 -8.43
C LYS A 53 24.89 -3.36 -9.25
N PHE A 54 23.95 -2.68 -9.90
CA PHE A 54 23.04 -3.35 -10.85
C PHE A 54 23.77 -4.06 -12.00
N GLU A 55 24.97 -3.57 -12.34
CA GLU A 55 25.84 -4.18 -13.34
C GLU A 55 26.43 -5.52 -12.90
N ASP A 56 26.53 -5.76 -11.59
CA ASP A 56 27.13 -6.98 -11.03
C ASP A 56 26.13 -8.15 -11.00
N PHE A 57 24.83 -7.86 -11.05
CA PHE A 57 23.82 -8.91 -11.08
C PHE A 57 23.90 -9.73 -12.38
N ALA A 58 23.68 -11.04 -12.25
CA ALA A 58 23.65 -12.01 -13.35
C ALA A 58 22.34 -11.93 -14.15
N ILE A 59 22.09 -10.76 -14.73
CA ILE A 59 20.94 -10.44 -15.58
C ILE A 59 21.39 -10.04 -16.98
N VAL A 60 20.52 -10.24 -17.97
CA VAL A 60 20.85 -9.94 -19.37
C VAL A 60 21.08 -8.44 -19.63
N PRO A 61 21.93 -8.08 -20.61
CA PRO A 61 22.29 -6.69 -20.89
C PRO A 61 21.10 -5.78 -21.20
N GLU A 62 20.05 -6.31 -21.84
CA GLU A 62 18.82 -5.58 -22.15
C GLU A 62 18.14 -5.07 -20.88
N ILE A 63 18.06 -5.90 -19.83
CA ILE A 63 17.47 -5.50 -18.55
C ILE A 63 18.36 -4.46 -17.86
N LYS A 64 19.69 -4.61 -17.90
CA LYS A 64 20.63 -3.60 -17.36
C LYS A 64 20.42 -2.23 -18.00
N ARG A 65 20.25 -2.18 -19.33
CA ARG A 65 19.92 -0.94 -20.06
C ARG A 65 18.59 -0.33 -19.61
N ASN A 66 17.57 -1.16 -19.41
CA ASN A 66 16.25 -0.70 -18.94
C ASN A 66 16.28 -0.19 -17.48
N ILE A 67 17.11 -0.79 -16.63
CA ILE A 67 17.35 -0.29 -15.27
C ILE A 67 18.03 1.09 -15.32
N ALA A 68 19.07 1.24 -16.14
CA ALA A 68 19.77 2.51 -16.32
C ALA A 68 18.88 3.60 -16.90
N SER A 69 17.99 3.28 -17.86
CA SER A 69 17.06 4.25 -18.45
C SER A 69 16.03 4.79 -17.43
N LYS A 70 15.68 3.99 -16.41
CA LYS A 70 14.88 4.42 -15.26
C LYS A 70 15.67 5.22 -14.22
N LYS A 71 16.97 5.44 -14.43
CA LYS A 71 17.88 6.17 -13.52
C LYS A 71 18.06 5.48 -12.16
N TYR A 72 18.00 4.15 -12.14
CA TYR A 72 18.35 3.38 -10.95
C TYR A 72 19.88 3.30 -10.88
N THR A 73 20.48 4.04 -9.95
CA THR A 73 21.94 4.18 -9.85
C THR A 73 22.58 3.11 -8.95
N SER A 74 21.95 2.81 -7.82
CA SER A 74 22.46 1.86 -6.83
C SER A 74 21.30 1.05 -6.25
N PRO A 75 21.48 -0.25 -5.99
CA PRO A 75 20.41 -1.06 -5.44
C PRO A 75 20.13 -0.64 -3.99
N THR A 76 18.85 -0.67 -3.62
CA THR A 76 18.43 -0.51 -2.22
C THR A 76 18.78 -1.77 -1.42
N PRO A 77 18.81 -1.72 -0.07
CA PRO A 77 19.19 -2.90 0.74
C PRO A 77 18.36 -4.15 0.47
N ILE A 78 17.08 -3.98 0.14
CA ILE A 78 16.20 -5.10 -0.21
C ILE A 78 16.49 -5.63 -1.61
N GLN A 79 16.85 -4.77 -2.57
CA GLN A 79 17.20 -5.16 -3.93
C GLN A 79 18.52 -5.93 -3.96
N ASP A 80 19.52 -5.40 -3.26
CA ASP A 80 20.88 -5.95 -3.23
C ASP A 80 20.94 -7.38 -2.71
N ARG A 81 20.11 -7.68 -1.70
CA ARG A 81 20.00 -9.03 -1.13
C ARG A 81 19.00 -9.90 -1.90
N ALA A 82 17.85 -9.37 -2.30
CA ALA A 82 16.79 -10.21 -2.88
C ALA A 82 17.04 -10.58 -4.34
N ILE A 83 17.60 -9.69 -5.16
CA ILE A 83 17.85 -9.98 -6.58
C ILE A 83 18.70 -11.24 -6.77
N PRO A 84 19.90 -11.38 -6.16
CA PRO A 84 20.71 -12.58 -6.33
C PRO A 84 20.03 -13.84 -5.79
N THR A 85 19.36 -13.77 -4.63
CA THR A 85 18.61 -14.90 -4.07
C THR A 85 17.47 -15.36 -4.98
N ILE A 86 16.72 -14.44 -5.57
CA ILE A 86 15.63 -14.79 -6.48
C ILE A 86 16.18 -15.38 -7.78
N LEU A 87 17.30 -14.87 -8.30
CA LEU A 87 17.98 -15.45 -9.47
C LEU A 87 18.42 -16.90 -9.21
N ALA A 88 18.89 -17.21 -8.00
CA ALA A 88 19.27 -18.56 -7.59
C ALA A 88 18.08 -19.55 -7.49
N GLY A 89 16.83 -19.06 -7.55
CA GLY A 89 15.64 -19.91 -7.51
C GLY A 89 15.11 -20.18 -6.11
N GLU A 90 15.64 -19.50 -5.09
CA GLU A 90 15.24 -19.69 -3.70
C GLU A 90 13.95 -18.93 -3.35
N ASP A 91 13.17 -19.47 -2.41
CA ASP A 91 12.02 -18.76 -1.83
C ASP A 91 12.51 -17.58 -0.98
N VAL A 92 11.77 -16.47 -0.99
CA VAL A 92 12.16 -15.25 -0.26
C VAL A 92 11.03 -14.75 0.60
N ILE A 93 11.35 -14.38 1.85
CA ILE A 93 10.52 -13.52 2.69
C ILE A 93 11.22 -12.16 2.78
N GLY A 94 10.71 -11.16 2.06
CA GLY A 94 11.16 -9.77 2.12
C GLY A 94 10.32 -8.96 3.09
N ILE A 95 10.91 -8.54 4.21
CA ILE A 95 10.29 -7.65 5.19
C ILE A 95 10.90 -6.25 5.00
N ALA A 96 10.12 -5.34 4.41
CA ALA A 96 10.54 -3.96 4.21
C ALA A 96 9.31 -3.03 4.03
N ASN A 97 9.50 -1.76 4.39
CA ASN A 97 8.47 -0.73 4.25
C ASN A 97 8.11 -0.44 2.78
N THR A 98 7.05 0.35 2.57
CA THR A 98 6.65 0.76 1.20
C THR A 98 7.62 1.81 0.68
N GLY A 99 7.99 1.76 -0.61
CA GLY A 99 8.94 2.71 -1.20
C GLY A 99 10.42 2.33 -1.08
N THR A 100 10.72 1.17 -0.49
CA THR A 100 12.09 0.63 -0.36
C THR A 100 12.61 -0.07 -1.62
N GLY A 101 11.83 -0.06 -2.71
CA GLY A 101 12.21 -0.69 -3.98
C GLY A 101 11.92 -2.19 -4.09
N LYS A 102 11.03 -2.74 -3.24
CA LYS A 102 10.58 -4.15 -3.28
C LYS A 102 10.13 -4.61 -4.67
N THR A 103 9.40 -3.75 -5.38
CA THR A 103 8.83 -4.08 -6.69
C THR A 103 9.93 -4.41 -7.71
N ALA A 104 10.94 -3.56 -7.83
CA ALA A 104 12.10 -3.85 -8.68
C ALA A 104 12.87 -5.10 -8.18
N ALA A 105 12.96 -5.31 -6.86
CA ALA A 105 13.68 -6.43 -6.27
C ALA A 105 13.16 -7.80 -6.76
N PHE A 106 11.84 -7.96 -6.94
CA PHE A 106 11.28 -9.18 -7.52
C PHE A 106 11.05 -9.12 -9.03
N LEU A 107 10.76 -7.96 -9.62
CA LEU A 107 10.50 -7.87 -11.07
C LEU A 107 11.75 -8.15 -11.89
N ILE A 108 12.88 -7.53 -11.55
CA ILE A 108 14.14 -7.68 -12.31
C ILE A 108 14.53 -9.16 -12.50
N PRO A 109 14.64 -9.97 -11.43
CA PRO A 109 15.03 -11.37 -11.59
C PRO A 109 13.96 -12.23 -12.27
N LEU A 110 12.67 -11.96 -12.05
CA LEU A 110 11.58 -12.70 -12.72
C LEU A 110 11.51 -12.39 -14.22
N ILE A 111 11.72 -11.13 -14.62
CA ILE A 111 11.83 -10.73 -16.03
C ILE A 111 13.02 -11.42 -16.67
N ASN A 112 14.16 -11.50 -15.98
CA ASN A 112 15.34 -12.22 -16.46
C ASN A 112 15.03 -13.71 -16.70
N LYS A 113 14.37 -14.38 -15.74
CA LYS A 113 13.95 -15.79 -15.90
C LYS A 113 13.02 -15.97 -17.10
N ALA A 114 11.99 -15.13 -17.24
CA ALA A 114 11.04 -15.19 -18.35
C ALA A 114 11.67 -14.85 -19.71
N PHE A 115 12.72 -14.02 -19.74
CA PHE A 115 13.46 -13.73 -20.95
C PHE A 115 14.31 -14.92 -21.41
N LEU A 116 15.03 -15.55 -20.48
CA LEU A 116 15.90 -16.71 -20.74
C LEU A 116 15.10 -17.98 -21.04
N ASP A 117 13.96 -18.17 -20.37
CA ASP A 117 13.05 -19.30 -20.57
C ASP A 117 11.60 -18.79 -20.67
N ARG A 118 11.06 -18.82 -21.90
CA ARG A 118 9.70 -18.34 -22.21
C ARG A 118 8.59 -19.21 -21.62
N SER A 119 8.92 -20.40 -21.10
CA SER A 119 7.96 -21.24 -20.38
C SER A 119 7.73 -20.74 -18.95
N GLN A 120 8.64 -19.92 -18.40
CA GLN A 120 8.49 -19.37 -17.06
C GLN A 120 7.32 -18.39 -17.01
N LYS A 121 6.42 -18.65 -16.05
CA LYS A 121 5.28 -17.80 -15.76
C LYS A 121 5.33 -17.29 -14.34
N ALA A 122 4.96 -16.03 -14.16
CA ALA A 122 4.91 -15.35 -12.89
C ALA A 122 3.50 -14.84 -12.55
N LEU A 123 3.01 -15.19 -11.37
CA LEU A 123 1.78 -14.67 -10.80
C LEU A 123 2.11 -13.67 -9.69
N ILE A 124 1.62 -12.44 -9.80
CA ILE A 124 1.83 -11.41 -8.78
C ILE A 124 0.48 -11.00 -8.20
N ILE A 125 0.30 -11.24 -6.90
CA ILE A 125 -0.93 -10.95 -6.15
C ILE A 125 -0.67 -9.78 -5.21
N THR A 126 -1.53 -8.77 -5.27
CA THR A 126 -1.37 -7.52 -4.50
C THR A 126 -2.73 -7.02 -3.98
N PRO A 127 -2.81 -6.35 -2.82
CA PRO A 127 -4.08 -6.01 -2.16
C PRO A 127 -4.97 -5.04 -2.94
N THR A 128 -4.39 -4.15 -3.75
CA THR A 128 -5.12 -3.02 -4.34
C THR A 128 -4.93 -2.94 -5.83
N ARG A 129 -5.95 -2.36 -6.50
CA ARG A 129 -5.97 -2.18 -7.95
C ARG A 129 -4.90 -1.18 -8.38
N GLU A 130 -4.66 -0.18 -7.55
CA GLU A 130 -3.67 0.86 -7.76
C GLU A 130 -2.25 0.30 -7.68
N LEU A 131 -1.95 -0.53 -6.68
CA LEU A 131 -0.64 -1.19 -6.59
C LEU A 131 -0.42 -2.18 -7.73
N ALA A 132 -1.45 -2.95 -8.13
CA ALA A 132 -1.37 -3.83 -9.29
C ALA A 132 -1.03 -3.07 -10.59
N LEU A 133 -1.65 -1.90 -10.80
CA LEU A 133 -1.32 -1.02 -11.93
C LEU A 133 0.14 -0.55 -11.87
N GLN A 134 0.62 -0.17 -10.69
CA GLN A 134 2.00 0.31 -10.52
C GLN A 134 3.02 -0.78 -10.83
N ILE A 135 2.81 -1.98 -10.30
CA ILE A 135 3.67 -3.14 -10.60
C ILE A 135 3.64 -3.44 -12.10
N HIS A 136 2.47 -3.36 -12.74
CA HIS A 136 2.33 -3.59 -14.18
C HIS A 136 3.06 -2.54 -15.03
N ASP A 137 2.93 -1.27 -14.69
CA ASP A 137 3.62 -0.18 -15.40
C ASP A 137 5.14 -0.26 -15.20
N GLU A 138 5.59 -0.62 -14.00
CA GLU A 138 7.01 -0.83 -13.70
C GLU A 138 7.58 -2.05 -14.43
N LEU A 139 6.82 -3.14 -14.51
CA LEU A 139 7.16 -4.32 -15.31
C LEU A 139 7.33 -3.94 -16.78
N ALA A 140 6.38 -3.21 -17.37
CA ALA A 140 6.43 -2.81 -18.77
C ALA A 140 7.70 -2.00 -19.10
N GLN A 141 8.17 -1.19 -18.15
CA GLN A 141 9.40 -0.40 -18.31
C GLN A 141 10.66 -1.28 -18.23
N PHE A 142 10.75 -2.19 -17.25
CA PHE A 142 11.88 -3.12 -17.17
C PHE A 142 11.90 -4.14 -18.31
N ALA A 143 10.74 -4.48 -18.86
CA ALA A 143 10.57 -5.44 -19.94
C ALA A 143 10.64 -4.83 -21.35
N GLN A 144 10.93 -3.53 -21.47
CA GLN A 144 10.97 -2.84 -22.75
C GLN A 144 11.94 -3.53 -23.72
N GLY A 145 11.45 -3.89 -24.91
CA GLY A 145 12.25 -4.57 -25.94
C GLY A 145 12.49 -6.07 -25.71
N LEU A 146 11.94 -6.68 -24.65
CA LEU A 146 12.16 -8.10 -24.32
C LEU A 146 11.10 -9.06 -24.88
N ALA A 147 10.07 -8.53 -25.57
CA ALA A 147 8.91 -9.30 -26.03
C ALA A 147 8.24 -10.13 -24.91
N ILE A 148 8.25 -9.63 -23.66
CA ILE A 148 7.56 -10.24 -22.53
C ILE A 148 6.13 -9.70 -22.48
N THR A 149 5.16 -10.60 -22.32
CA THR A 149 3.74 -10.26 -22.24
C THR A 149 3.24 -10.32 -20.80
N SER A 150 2.38 -9.37 -20.44
CA SER A 150 1.77 -9.27 -19.12
C SER A 150 0.29 -8.92 -19.21
N VAL A 151 -0.51 -9.40 -18.26
CA VAL A 151 -1.92 -9.04 -18.13
C VAL A 151 -2.23 -8.53 -16.74
N LEU A 152 -3.01 -7.45 -16.68
CA LEU A 152 -3.49 -6.83 -15.44
C LEU A 152 -4.92 -7.26 -15.11
N CYS A 153 -5.07 -8.10 -14.09
CA CYS A 153 -6.31 -8.68 -13.60
C CYS A 153 -6.84 -7.93 -12.37
N ILE A 154 -7.44 -6.76 -12.60
CA ILE A 154 -8.07 -5.95 -11.54
C ILE A 154 -9.58 -5.82 -11.72
N GLY A 155 -10.30 -5.59 -10.62
CA GLY A 155 -11.73 -5.23 -10.65
C GLY A 155 -12.00 -4.01 -11.54
N GLY A 156 -13.27 -3.62 -11.74
CA GLY A 156 -13.70 -2.34 -12.34
C GLY A 156 -13.04 -1.90 -13.66
N THR A 157 -12.55 -2.86 -14.44
CA THR A 157 -12.10 -2.74 -15.84
C THR A 157 -12.71 -3.90 -16.62
N SER A 158 -12.73 -3.81 -17.96
CA SER A 158 -13.39 -4.79 -18.84
C SER A 158 -12.92 -6.22 -18.57
N LEU A 159 -13.84 -7.06 -18.09
CA LEU A 159 -13.57 -8.48 -17.89
C LEU A 159 -13.30 -9.19 -19.22
N PHE A 160 -13.99 -8.77 -20.28
CA PHE A 160 -13.80 -9.33 -21.62
C PHE A 160 -12.37 -9.14 -22.12
N ASN A 161 -11.81 -7.94 -21.96
CA ASN A 161 -10.42 -7.66 -22.38
C ASN A 161 -9.45 -8.53 -21.57
N GLN A 162 -9.62 -8.63 -20.25
CA GLN A 162 -8.77 -9.47 -19.41
C GLN A 162 -8.83 -10.94 -19.84
N LYS A 163 -10.01 -11.48 -20.16
CA LYS A 163 -10.14 -12.85 -20.68
C LYS A 163 -9.40 -13.03 -22.00
N ARG A 164 -9.62 -12.11 -22.95
CA ARG A 164 -8.95 -12.13 -24.26
C ARG A 164 -7.44 -12.10 -24.10
N ASP A 165 -6.92 -11.21 -23.26
CA ASP A 165 -5.48 -11.04 -23.06
C ASP A 165 -4.90 -12.27 -22.32
N LEU A 166 -5.64 -12.90 -21.39
CA LEU A 166 -5.25 -14.17 -20.78
C LEU A 166 -5.20 -15.33 -21.78
N CYS A 167 -6.09 -15.36 -22.78
CA CYS A 167 -6.05 -16.36 -23.85
C CYS A 167 -4.76 -16.28 -24.70
N GLN A 168 -4.06 -15.14 -24.69
CA GLN A 168 -2.74 -15.01 -25.33
C GLN A 168 -1.61 -15.65 -24.53
N ASN A 169 -1.93 -16.31 -23.41
CA ASN A 169 -0.98 -17.07 -22.59
C ASN A 169 0.22 -16.23 -22.10
N PRO A 170 -0.03 -15.14 -21.36
CA PRO A 170 1.02 -14.19 -20.96
C PRO A 170 2.04 -14.81 -20.00
N SER A 171 3.29 -14.32 -20.04
CA SER A 171 4.32 -14.70 -19.07
C SER A 171 4.02 -14.17 -17.66
N PHE A 172 3.37 -13.00 -17.56
CA PHE A 172 3.05 -12.38 -16.28
C PHE A 172 1.54 -12.15 -16.11
N VAL A 173 1.02 -12.50 -14.94
CA VAL A 173 -0.33 -12.12 -14.50
C VAL A 173 -0.22 -11.35 -13.19
N ILE A 174 -0.65 -10.09 -13.20
CA ILE A 174 -0.64 -9.21 -12.03
C ILE A 174 -2.08 -8.92 -11.66
N GLY A 175 -2.49 -9.12 -10.41
CA GLY A 175 -3.89 -8.90 -10.07
C GLY A 175 -4.21 -8.78 -8.59
N THR A 176 -5.46 -8.38 -8.35
CA THR A 176 -6.05 -8.32 -7.00
C THR A 176 -6.81 -9.60 -6.68
N PRO A 177 -6.82 -10.08 -5.42
CA PRO A 177 -7.47 -11.34 -5.03
C PRO A 177 -8.88 -11.54 -5.59
N GLY A 178 -9.78 -10.56 -5.40
CA GLY A 178 -11.16 -10.69 -5.88
C GLY A 178 -11.27 -10.98 -7.38
N ARG A 179 -10.53 -10.25 -8.23
CA ARG A 179 -10.56 -10.46 -9.69
C ARG A 179 -9.86 -11.76 -10.11
N ILE A 180 -8.77 -12.13 -9.45
CA ILE A 180 -8.10 -13.43 -9.70
C ILE A 180 -9.08 -14.58 -9.40
N LYS A 181 -9.78 -14.52 -8.27
CA LYS A 181 -10.81 -15.51 -7.90
C LYS A 181 -11.93 -15.59 -8.93
N ASP A 182 -12.43 -14.46 -9.41
CA ASP A 182 -13.47 -14.43 -10.46
C ASP A 182 -12.98 -15.13 -11.74
N LEU A 183 -11.75 -14.86 -12.18
CA LEU A 183 -11.17 -15.42 -13.40
C LEU A 183 -10.89 -16.93 -13.27
N ILE A 184 -10.50 -17.39 -12.10
CA ILE A 184 -10.38 -18.83 -11.78
C ILE A 184 -11.77 -19.49 -11.83
N GLY A 185 -12.77 -18.90 -11.18
CA GLY A 185 -14.14 -19.42 -11.16
C GLY A 185 -14.77 -19.52 -12.55
N GLN A 186 -14.38 -18.62 -13.46
CA GLN A 186 -14.79 -18.64 -14.87
C GLN A 186 -13.86 -19.47 -15.77
N ARG A 187 -12.93 -20.23 -15.19
CA ARG A 187 -11.97 -21.10 -15.89
C ARG A 187 -11.09 -20.36 -16.92
N CYS A 188 -10.90 -19.06 -16.74
CA CYS A 188 -10.07 -18.23 -17.62
C CYS A 188 -8.61 -18.14 -17.14
N LEU A 189 -8.36 -18.44 -15.87
CA LEU A 189 -7.04 -18.43 -15.27
C LEU A 189 -6.80 -19.73 -14.51
N ASN A 190 -5.82 -20.53 -14.97
CA ASN A 190 -5.35 -21.70 -14.25
C ASN A 190 -4.09 -21.34 -13.47
N LEU A 191 -4.07 -21.56 -12.15
CA LEU A 191 -2.91 -21.25 -11.32
C LEU A 191 -1.81 -22.32 -11.36
N SER A 192 -2.11 -23.54 -11.81
CA SER A 192 -1.15 -24.66 -11.81
C SER A 192 0.04 -24.47 -12.78
N GLN A 193 -0.06 -23.49 -13.69
CA GLN A 193 0.97 -23.18 -14.69
C GLN A 193 2.02 -22.15 -14.22
N PHE A 194 1.86 -21.56 -13.03
CA PHE A 194 2.75 -20.52 -12.54
C PHE A 194 3.84 -21.11 -11.63
N GLY A 195 5.05 -21.23 -12.18
CA GLY A 195 6.23 -21.67 -11.45
C GLY A 195 6.86 -20.60 -10.55
N ASN A 196 6.50 -19.33 -10.73
CA ASN A 196 6.96 -18.21 -9.91
C ASN A 196 5.74 -17.46 -9.35
N VAL A 197 5.69 -17.25 -8.03
CA VAL A 197 4.54 -16.61 -7.39
C VAL A 197 5.01 -15.55 -6.41
N VAL A 198 4.44 -14.36 -6.52
CA VAL A 198 4.70 -13.22 -5.64
C VAL A 198 3.43 -12.84 -4.91
N MET A 199 3.52 -12.70 -3.59
CA MET A 199 2.51 -12.04 -2.77
C MET A 199 3.11 -10.76 -2.20
N ASP A 200 2.63 -9.61 -2.66
CA ASP A 200 3.10 -8.29 -2.21
C ASP A 200 2.08 -7.61 -1.29
N GLU A 201 2.58 -6.92 -0.27
CA GLU A 201 1.82 -6.30 0.82
C GLU A 201 0.81 -7.26 1.46
N VAL A 202 1.30 -8.44 1.90
CA VAL A 202 0.43 -9.50 2.43
C VAL A 202 -0.25 -9.13 3.73
N ASP A 203 0.43 -8.40 4.61
CA ASP A 203 -0.19 -7.77 5.79
C ASP A 203 -1.45 -6.99 5.41
N ARG A 204 -1.39 -6.17 4.37
CA ARG A 204 -2.55 -5.42 3.89
C ARG A 204 -3.63 -6.32 3.29
N MET A 205 -3.26 -7.40 2.60
CA MET A 205 -4.27 -8.35 2.12
C MET A 205 -5.02 -9.01 3.28
N VAL A 206 -4.32 -9.34 4.36
CA VAL A 206 -4.92 -9.87 5.58
C VAL A 206 -5.85 -8.85 6.23
N ASP A 207 -5.44 -7.59 6.33
CA ASP A 207 -6.24 -6.51 6.92
C ASP A 207 -7.54 -6.24 6.17
N ILE A 208 -7.52 -6.38 4.83
CA ILE A 208 -8.70 -6.22 3.97
C ILE A 208 -9.62 -7.46 4.05
N GLY A 209 -9.13 -8.58 4.60
CA GLY A 209 -9.89 -9.81 4.79
C GLY A 209 -9.69 -10.85 3.68
N PHE A 210 -8.64 -10.74 2.86
CA PHE A 210 -8.37 -11.68 1.76
C PHE A 210 -7.68 -12.99 2.20
N ILE A 211 -7.56 -13.26 3.51
CA ILE A 211 -6.88 -14.47 4.01
C ILE A 211 -7.46 -15.77 3.44
N ALA A 212 -8.79 -15.87 3.32
CA ALA A 212 -9.44 -17.06 2.76
C ALA A 212 -9.14 -17.23 1.27
N ASP A 213 -9.13 -16.13 0.52
CA ASP A 213 -8.83 -16.14 -0.91
C ASP A 213 -7.35 -16.49 -1.16
N ILE A 214 -6.44 -15.99 -0.33
CA ILE A 214 -5.02 -16.35 -0.39
C ILE A 214 -4.83 -17.86 -0.18
N LYS A 215 -5.42 -18.43 0.88
CA LYS A 215 -5.33 -19.87 1.13
C LYS A 215 -5.90 -20.69 -0.03
N TYR A 216 -7.02 -20.24 -0.60
CA TYR A 216 -7.59 -20.85 -1.79
C TYR A 216 -6.62 -20.82 -2.97
N PHE A 217 -5.96 -19.69 -3.25
CA PHE A 217 -4.96 -19.63 -4.33
C PHE A 217 -3.78 -20.56 -4.07
N ILE A 218 -3.27 -20.61 -2.84
CA ILE A 218 -2.18 -21.52 -2.46
C ILE A 218 -2.54 -22.98 -2.77
N SER A 219 -3.79 -23.38 -2.52
CA SER A 219 -4.25 -24.74 -2.81
C SER A 219 -4.30 -25.11 -4.30
N LEU A 220 -4.30 -24.10 -5.20
CA LEU A 220 -4.34 -24.28 -6.65
C LEU A 220 -2.96 -24.15 -7.31
N LEU A 221 -1.95 -23.69 -6.57
CA LEU A 221 -0.60 -23.50 -7.08
C LEU A 221 0.16 -24.83 -7.17
N PRO A 222 1.11 -24.97 -8.10
CA PRO A 222 1.91 -26.18 -8.21
C PRO A 222 2.79 -26.37 -6.96
N ALA A 223 3.05 -27.62 -6.59
CA ALA A 223 3.87 -27.95 -5.42
C ALA A 223 5.35 -27.55 -5.60
N ASN A 224 5.88 -27.68 -6.82
CA ASN A 224 7.20 -27.19 -7.18
C ASN A 224 7.05 -25.81 -7.84
N ARG A 225 7.45 -24.77 -7.10
CA ARG A 225 7.42 -23.36 -7.52
C ARG A 225 8.39 -22.56 -6.66
N GLN A 226 8.80 -21.41 -7.17
CA GLN A 226 9.43 -20.36 -6.37
C GLN A 226 8.36 -19.43 -5.79
N SER A 227 8.40 -19.22 -4.48
CA SER A 227 7.44 -18.41 -3.73
C SER A 227 8.14 -17.20 -3.09
N LEU A 228 7.71 -16.01 -3.48
CA LEU A 228 8.26 -14.73 -3.03
C LEU A 228 7.20 -13.98 -2.21
N PHE A 229 7.51 -13.69 -0.96
CA PHE A 229 6.60 -13.10 0.00
C PHE A 229 7.13 -11.73 0.44
N PHE A 230 6.35 -10.67 0.23
CA PHE A 230 6.73 -9.31 0.62
C PHE A 230 5.68 -8.68 1.53
N SER A 231 6.13 -8.17 2.68
CA SER A 231 5.27 -7.55 3.68
C SER A 231 6.02 -6.46 4.45
N ALA A 232 5.32 -5.46 4.99
CA ALA A 232 5.96 -4.53 5.92
C ALA A 232 5.99 -5.11 7.33
N THR A 233 4.94 -5.84 7.71
CA THR A 233 4.78 -6.42 9.05
C THR A 233 4.53 -7.93 8.99
N VAL A 234 4.84 -8.64 10.09
CA VAL A 234 4.68 -10.10 10.20
C VAL A 234 3.89 -10.46 11.47
N GLY A 235 2.61 -10.06 11.48
CA GLY A 235 1.66 -10.42 12.53
C GLY A 235 1.24 -11.91 12.52
N PRO A 236 0.47 -12.39 13.51
CA PRO A 236 0.12 -13.82 13.64
C PRO A 236 -0.57 -14.42 12.40
N LYS A 237 -1.51 -13.68 11.79
CA LYS A 237 -2.21 -14.09 10.57
C LYS A 237 -1.30 -14.12 9.33
N VAL A 238 -0.34 -13.20 9.27
CA VAL A 238 0.67 -13.16 8.20
C VAL A 238 1.61 -14.37 8.31
N LYS A 239 2.04 -14.72 9.54
CA LYS A 239 2.84 -15.93 9.81
C LYS A 239 2.13 -17.21 9.38
N GLU A 240 0.82 -17.29 9.54
CA GLU A 240 0.02 -18.43 9.08
C GLU A 240 0.13 -18.62 7.57
N ILE A 241 0.02 -17.53 6.79
CA ILE A 241 0.16 -17.57 5.33
C ILE A 241 1.58 -17.99 4.95
N ILE A 242 2.61 -17.38 5.56
CA ILE A 242 4.02 -17.69 5.30
C ILE A 242 4.27 -19.19 5.43
N LYS A 243 3.84 -19.82 6.54
CA LYS A 243 4.05 -21.26 6.78
C LYS A 243 3.48 -22.16 5.70
N THR A 244 2.42 -21.72 5.01
CA THR A 244 1.77 -22.50 3.93
C THR A 244 2.27 -22.15 2.54
N PHE A 245 2.89 -20.98 2.38
CA PHE A 245 3.21 -20.42 1.07
C PHE A 245 4.65 -20.71 0.62
N VAL A 246 5.62 -20.60 1.53
CA VAL A 246 7.06 -20.72 1.23
C VAL A 246 7.67 -22.00 1.81
N LYS A 247 8.76 -22.48 1.20
CA LYS A 247 9.53 -23.65 1.64
C LYS A 247 11.01 -23.30 1.76
N ASN A 248 11.58 -23.46 2.96
CA ASN A 248 12.97 -23.11 3.28
C ASN A 248 13.40 -21.72 2.75
N PRO A 249 12.66 -20.64 3.07
CA PRO A 249 12.90 -19.33 2.49
C PRO A 249 14.13 -18.64 3.09
N VAL A 250 14.81 -17.84 2.28
CA VAL A 250 15.72 -16.81 2.77
C VAL A 250 14.89 -15.62 3.27
N THR A 251 15.09 -15.24 4.53
CA THR A 251 14.42 -14.08 5.12
C THR A 251 15.32 -12.86 5.05
N ILE A 252 14.88 -11.85 4.31
CA ILE A 252 15.57 -10.58 4.14
C ILE A 252 14.75 -9.51 4.86
N SER A 253 15.29 -9.01 5.97
CA SER A 253 14.67 -7.94 6.75
C SER A 253 15.47 -6.66 6.61
N VAL A 254 14.84 -5.64 6.05
CA VAL A 254 15.39 -4.29 5.97
C VAL A 254 14.57 -3.44 6.92
N LYS A 255 15.08 -3.31 8.15
CA LYS A 255 14.60 -2.30 9.08
C LYS A 255 15.10 -0.97 8.56
N GLU A 256 14.28 -0.26 7.80
CA GLU A 256 14.42 1.20 7.81
C GLU A 256 14.07 1.64 9.22
N SER A 257 14.92 2.46 9.86
CA SER A 257 14.46 3.35 10.92
C SER A 257 13.20 4.00 10.39
N ASP A 258 12.07 3.80 11.07
CA ASP A 258 10.80 4.26 10.58
C ASP A 258 10.95 5.73 10.15
N ASN A 259 10.68 6.05 8.89
CA ASN A 259 10.77 7.42 8.34
C ASN A 259 9.93 8.45 9.14
N ILE A 260 9.23 8.02 10.20
CA ILE A 260 8.68 8.81 11.29
C ILE A 260 9.67 9.87 11.79
N GLU A 261 10.97 9.58 11.85
CA GLU A 261 11.98 10.59 12.26
C GLU A 261 12.03 11.80 11.29
N ASN A 262 11.78 11.57 10.00
CA ASN A 262 11.74 12.61 8.97
C ASN A 262 10.37 13.32 8.85
N ILE A 263 9.38 12.89 9.64
CA ILE A 263 8.01 13.42 9.62
C ILE A 263 7.77 14.25 10.89
N ASN A 264 7.62 15.56 10.73
CA ASN A 264 7.17 16.42 11.80
C ASN A 264 5.68 16.19 12.03
N GLN A 265 5.32 15.73 13.23
CA GLN A 265 3.97 15.35 13.60
C GLN A 265 3.40 16.35 14.59
N ASP A 266 2.21 16.88 14.29
CA ASP A 266 1.53 17.78 15.23
C ASP A 266 0.01 17.53 15.28
N VAL A 267 -0.60 18.00 16.36
CA VAL A 267 -2.02 17.87 16.64
C VAL A 267 -2.70 19.23 16.51
N VAL A 268 -3.70 19.28 15.65
CA VAL A 268 -4.56 20.45 15.49
C VAL A 268 -5.80 20.25 16.35
N LYS A 269 -5.82 20.91 17.51
CA LYS A 269 -6.99 20.92 18.40
C LYS A 269 -8.11 21.74 17.76
N VAL A 270 -9.31 21.22 17.71
CA VAL A 270 -10.52 21.88 17.19
C VAL A 270 -11.49 21.94 18.35
N ASP A 271 -11.72 23.14 18.90
CA ASP A 271 -12.65 23.30 20.02
C ASP A 271 -14.08 22.99 19.57
N GLY A 272 -14.95 22.55 20.49
CA GLY A 272 -16.32 22.11 20.17
C GLY A 272 -17.19 23.17 19.47
N ASN A 273 -16.85 24.46 19.59
CA ASN A 273 -17.53 25.57 18.93
C ASN A 273 -16.87 25.98 17.59
N GLN A 274 -15.69 25.45 17.25
CA GLN A 274 -14.98 25.77 16.02
C GLN A 274 -15.41 24.83 14.89
N ASN A 275 -15.67 25.40 13.72
CA ASN A 275 -15.89 24.62 12.52
C ASN A 275 -14.55 24.06 12.01
N LYS A 276 -14.44 22.73 12.07
CA LYS A 276 -13.29 21.95 11.62
C LYS A 276 -12.85 22.28 10.18
N VAL A 277 -13.79 22.63 9.31
CA VAL A 277 -13.50 22.99 7.91
C VAL A 277 -12.78 24.34 7.82
N ASP A 278 -13.16 25.31 8.64
CA ASP A 278 -12.57 26.65 8.62
C ASP A 278 -11.11 26.57 9.07
N LYS A 279 -10.84 25.80 10.13
CA LYS A 279 -9.46 25.53 10.58
C LYS A 279 -8.61 24.82 9.51
N LEU A 280 -9.22 23.92 8.74
CA LEU A 280 -8.54 23.30 7.61
C LEU A 280 -8.25 24.32 6.49
N HIS A 281 -9.19 25.20 6.18
CA HIS A 281 -8.99 26.27 5.20
C HIS A 281 -7.80 27.16 5.60
N ASP A 282 -7.74 27.61 6.86
CA ASP A 282 -6.68 28.47 7.37
C ASP A 282 -5.29 27.82 7.27
N LEU A 283 -5.20 26.51 7.44
CA LEU A 283 -3.95 25.78 7.21
C LEU A 283 -3.60 25.70 5.73
N LEU A 284 -4.58 25.39 4.87
CA LEU A 284 -4.33 25.16 3.44
C LEU A 284 -3.89 26.42 2.67
N ILE A 285 -4.20 27.62 3.17
CA ILE A 285 -3.75 28.90 2.58
C ILE A 285 -2.33 29.29 3.00
N GLN A 286 -1.76 28.66 4.03
CA GLN A 286 -0.40 28.95 4.48
C GLN A 286 0.64 28.50 3.46
N GLU A 287 1.81 29.12 3.53
CA GLU A 287 2.98 28.69 2.76
C GLU A 287 3.41 27.28 3.16
N GLY A 288 3.98 26.53 2.20
CA GLY A 288 4.49 25.17 2.43
C GLY A 288 3.48 24.04 2.17
N PHE A 289 2.16 24.30 2.16
CA PHE A 289 1.13 23.30 1.87
C PHE A 289 1.05 22.91 0.38
N ASN A 290 2.17 22.71 -0.31
CA ASN A 290 2.26 22.65 -1.77
C ASN A 290 1.59 21.43 -2.40
N LYS A 291 1.50 20.31 -1.67
CA LYS A 291 0.84 19.08 -2.12
C LYS A 291 0.34 18.34 -0.88
N VAL A 292 -0.98 18.29 -0.72
CA VAL A 292 -1.62 17.89 0.54
C VAL A 292 -2.49 16.66 0.33
N LEU A 293 -2.29 15.64 1.18
CA LEU A 293 -3.14 14.45 1.22
C LEU A 293 -3.96 14.46 2.51
N ILE A 294 -5.29 14.48 2.38
CA ILE A 294 -6.21 14.59 3.51
C ILE A 294 -6.99 13.29 3.66
N PHE A 295 -6.94 12.70 4.85
CA PHE A 295 -7.64 11.46 5.17
C PHE A 295 -8.92 11.74 5.97
N GLY A 296 -10.04 11.22 5.47
CA GLY A 296 -11.31 11.20 6.19
C GLY A 296 -11.85 9.79 6.36
N ARG A 297 -12.73 9.60 7.34
CA ARG A 297 -13.24 8.26 7.72
C ARG A 297 -14.23 7.69 6.71
N THR A 298 -15.10 8.54 6.17
CA THR A 298 -16.24 8.06 5.35
C THR A 298 -16.20 8.64 3.94
N LYS A 299 -16.65 7.83 2.98
CA LYS A 299 -16.74 8.20 1.55
C LYS A 299 -17.58 9.47 1.33
N ARG A 300 -18.72 9.56 2.03
CA ARG A 300 -19.62 10.72 1.99
C ARG A 300 -18.96 11.96 2.62
N GLY A 301 -18.27 11.79 3.75
CA GLY A 301 -17.56 12.87 4.43
C GLY A 301 -16.47 13.49 3.57
N VAL A 302 -15.59 12.68 2.99
CA VAL A 302 -14.52 13.19 2.11
C VAL A 302 -15.09 13.84 0.84
N GLN A 303 -16.18 13.32 0.29
CA GLN A 303 -16.83 13.94 -0.88
C GLN A 303 -17.44 15.31 -0.53
N LYS A 304 -18.14 15.43 0.60
CA LYS A 304 -18.68 16.70 1.08
C LYS A 304 -17.58 17.73 1.32
N LEU A 305 -16.50 17.32 2.00
CA LEU A 305 -15.35 18.19 2.27
C LEU A 305 -14.66 18.65 0.99
N THR A 306 -14.55 17.77 -0.02
CA THR A 306 -13.97 18.14 -1.32
C THR A 306 -14.80 19.21 -2.02
N ASN A 307 -16.13 19.07 -2.02
CA ASN A 307 -17.03 20.05 -2.63
C ASN A 307 -16.91 21.41 -1.93
N GLU A 308 -16.84 21.41 -0.60
CA GLU A 308 -16.67 22.61 0.23
C GLU A 308 -15.31 23.28 0.00
N LEU A 309 -14.22 22.53 -0.13
CA LEU A 309 -12.92 23.10 -0.47
C LEU A 309 -12.92 23.67 -1.90
N THR A 310 -13.61 23.01 -2.82
CA THR A 310 -13.71 23.47 -4.22
C THR A 310 -14.53 24.77 -4.33
N SER A 311 -15.63 24.90 -3.57
CA SER A 311 -16.42 26.14 -3.54
C SER A 311 -15.63 27.31 -2.92
N ARG A 312 -14.69 27.01 -2.02
CA ARG A 312 -13.73 27.98 -1.46
C ARG A 312 -12.54 28.29 -2.38
N GLY A 313 -12.53 27.77 -3.61
CA GLY A 313 -11.51 28.08 -4.62
C GLY A 313 -10.29 27.14 -4.63
N PHE A 314 -10.26 26.11 -3.78
CA PHE A 314 -9.14 25.16 -3.81
C PHE A 314 -9.24 24.18 -4.98
N ARG A 315 -8.09 23.87 -5.59
CA ARG A 315 -7.94 22.77 -6.54
C ARG A 315 -7.87 21.43 -5.80
N ALA A 316 -9.03 20.91 -5.41
CA ALA A 316 -9.18 19.69 -4.64
C ALA A 316 -9.76 18.53 -5.47
N GLY A 317 -9.32 17.31 -5.19
CA GLY A 317 -9.86 16.08 -5.76
C GLY A 317 -10.13 15.02 -4.69
N VAL A 318 -10.86 13.96 -5.03
CA VAL A 318 -11.23 12.91 -4.07
C VAL A 318 -11.14 11.49 -4.63
N ILE A 319 -10.66 10.57 -3.81
CA ILE A 319 -10.57 9.14 -4.10
C ILE A 319 -11.19 8.34 -2.95
N HIS A 320 -12.23 7.56 -3.28
CA HIS A 320 -12.90 6.67 -2.33
C HIS A 320 -13.50 5.47 -3.07
N GLY A 321 -13.91 4.42 -2.34
CA GLY A 321 -14.39 3.17 -2.95
C GLY A 321 -15.60 3.27 -3.89
N ASN A 322 -16.38 4.35 -3.86
CA ASN A 322 -17.49 4.57 -4.81
C ASN A 322 -17.06 5.27 -6.13
N LYS A 323 -15.79 5.68 -6.28
CA LYS A 323 -15.30 6.20 -7.56
C LYS A 323 -14.97 5.02 -8.47
N SER A 324 -15.33 5.14 -9.75
CA SER A 324 -14.87 4.22 -10.77
C SER A 324 -13.34 4.27 -10.90
N GLN A 325 -12.74 3.24 -11.49
CA GLN A 325 -11.28 3.21 -11.62
C GLN A 325 -10.72 4.28 -12.51
N SER A 326 -11.39 4.54 -13.63
CA SER A 326 -11.02 5.62 -14.54
C SER A 326 -11.01 6.95 -13.78
N GLN A 327 -12.01 7.20 -12.93
CA GLN A 327 -12.04 8.40 -12.09
C GLN A 327 -10.89 8.42 -11.07
N ARG A 328 -10.58 7.30 -10.41
CA ARG A 328 -9.47 7.21 -9.46
C ARG A 328 -8.13 7.46 -10.16
N GLN A 329 -7.86 6.80 -11.28
CA GLN A 329 -6.65 6.98 -12.09
C GLN A 329 -6.51 8.41 -12.59
N LYS A 330 -7.58 8.99 -13.13
CA LYS A 330 -7.59 10.39 -13.55
C LYS A 330 -7.21 11.32 -12.40
N MET A 331 -7.82 11.13 -11.23
CA MET A 331 -7.55 11.98 -10.06
C MET A 331 -6.11 11.82 -9.54
N LEU A 332 -5.57 10.60 -9.52
CA LEU A 332 -4.17 10.35 -9.18
C LEU A 332 -3.22 11.00 -10.18
N ALA A 333 -3.49 10.89 -11.48
CA ALA A 333 -2.68 11.50 -12.52
C ALA A 333 -2.68 13.04 -12.39
N MET A 334 -3.85 13.64 -12.14
CA MET A 334 -3.97 15.08 -11.88
C MET A 334 -3.18 15.48 -10.63
N PHE A 335 -3.23 14.69 -9.55
CA PHE A 335 -2.46 14.98 -8.33
C PHE A 335 -0.96 14.84 -8.54
N ARG A 336 -0.50 13.79 -9.25
CA ARG A 336 0.93 13.59 -9.57
C ARG A 336 1.49 14.74 -10.41
N ARG A 337 0.71 15.24 -11.36
CA ARG A 337 1.09 16.36 -12.26
C ARG A 337 0.88 17.74 -11.64
N ASN A 338 0.61 17.84 -10.33
CA ASN A 338 0.30 19.09 -9.61
C ASN A 338 -0.87 19.89 -10.23
N GLN A 339 -1.77 19.22 -10.96
CA GLN A 339 -2.98 19.83 -11.52
C GLN A 339 -4.08 19.99 -10.45
N ILE A 340 -4.01 19.22 -9.38
CA ILE A 340 -4.73 19.48 -8.14
C ILE A 340 -3.70 19.51 -7.00
N ARG A 341 -3.92 20.39 -6.03
CA ARG A 341 -3.00 20.61 -4.90
C ARG A 341 -3.39 19.76 -3.70
N ILE A 342 -4.67 19.42 -3.59
CA ILE A 342 -5.25 18.72 -2.43
C ILE A 342 -5.95 17.45 -2.93
N LEU A 343 -5.60 16.31 -2.34
CA LEU A 343 -6.26 15.05 -2.58
C LEU A 343 -6.90 14.55 -1.28
N LEU A 344 -8.21 14.29 -1.32
CA LEU A 344 -8.95 13.73 -0.20
C LEU A 344 -9.14 12.22 -0.42
N ALA A 345 -8.91 11.42 0.62
CA ALA A 345 -9.07 9.98 0.53
C ALA A 345 -9.63 9.33 1.81
N THR A 346 -10.24 8.16 1.64
CA THR A 346 -10.49 7.22 2.74
C THR A 346 -9.39 6.18 2.78
N ASP A 347 -9.03 5.64 3.95
CA ASP A 347 -7.96 4.65 4.13
C ASP A 347 -7.92 3.56 3.06
N LEU A 348 -9.07 2.90 2.85
CA LEU A 348 -9.20 1.80 1.89
C LEU A 348 -8.84 2.21 0.45
N ALA A 349 -9.06 3.47 0.08
CA ALA A 349 -8.86 3.95 -1.27
C ALA A 349 -7.47 4.57 -1.49
N SER A 350 -6.72 4.81 -0.42
CA SER A 350 -5.38 5.39 -0.40
C SER A 350 -4.26 4.41 -0.07
N ARG A 351 -4.59 3.23 0.47
CA ARG A 351 -3.62 2.14 0.66
C ARG A 351 -3.03 1.73 -0.69
N GLY A 352 -1.72 1.51 -0.74
CA GLY A 352 -1.01 1.18 -1.98
C GLY A 352 -0.86 2.34 -2.97
N LEU A 353 -1.30 3.57 -2.65
CA LEU A 353 -1.01 4.72 -3.50
C LEU A 353 0.45 5.12 -3.35
N ASP A 354 1.26 4.82 -4.36
CA ASP A 354 2.54 5.53 -4.52
C ASP A 354 2.29 6.95 -5.02
N ILE A 355 2.46 7.91 -4.12
CA ILE A 355 2.36 9.33 -4.41
C ILE A 355 3.64 9.97 -3.87
N GLU A 356 4.47 10.40 -4.80
CA GLU A 356 5.70 11.12 -4.52
C GLU A 356 5.41 12.58 -4.14
N ASP A 357 6.31 13.14 -3.34
CA ASP A 357 6.40 14.57 -3.03
C ASP A 357 5.18 15.17 -2.31
N VAL A 358 4.49 14.40 -1.48
CA VAL A 358 3.47 14.95 -0.59
C VAL A 358 4.16 15.75 0.52
N SER A 359 3.90 17.05 0.55
CA SER A 359 4.42 17.95 1.59
C SER A 359 3.75 17.73 2.95
N HIS A 360 2.43 17.54 2.93
CA HIS A 360 1.60 17.50 4.13
C HIS A 360 0.60 16.35 4.05
N VAL A 361 0.54 15.55 5.11
CA VAL A 361 -0.54 14.59 5.37
C VAL A 361 -1.42 15.15 6.47
N ILE A 362 -2.73 15.25 6.21
CA ILE A 362 -3.69 15.71 7.20
C ILE A 362 -4.66 14.59 7.55
N ASN A 363 -4.62 14.12 8.78
CA ASN A 363 -5.66 13.26 9.34
C ASN A 363 -6.83 14.15 9.75
N TYR A 364 -7.73 14.42 8.80
CA TYR A 364 -8.94 15.16 9.10
C TYR A 364 -9.78 14.37 10.10
N ASP A 365 -10.00 13.08 9.89
CA ASP A 365 -10.59 12.20 10.91
C ASP A 365 -9.54 11.26 11.50
N LEU A 366 -9.64 10.99 12.80
CA LEU A 366 -8.75 10.05 13.50
C LEU A 366 -8.78 8.67 12.82
N PRO A 367 -7.61 8.06 12.58
CA PRO A 367 -7.49 6.70 12.05
C PRO A 367 -8.12 5.67 12.99
N ALA A 368 -8.43 4.49 12.47
CA ALA A 368 -9.06 3.43 13.26
C ALA A 368 -8.06 2.67 14.15
N SER A 369 -6.78 2.66 13.78
CA SER A 369 -5.69 2.04 14.53
C SER A 369 -4.40 2.85 14.41
N TYR A 370 -3.42 2.53 15.24
CA TYR A 370 -2.08 3.10 15.15
C TYR A 370 -1.36 2.69 13.86
N ASP A 371 -1.55 1.45 13.40
CA ASP A 371 -0.99 1.00 12.13
C ASP A 371 -1.54 1.81 10.95
N ASP A 372 -2.84 2.13 10.96
CA ASP A 372 -3.44 3.04 9.98
C ASP A 372 -2.81 4.44 10.05
N TYR A 373 -2.56 4.95 11.26
CA TYR A 373 -1.87 6.23 11.44
C TYR A 373 -0.49 6.24 10.77
N ILE A 374 0.35 5.24 11.05
CA ILE A 374 1.69 5.11 10.46
C ILE A 374 1.61 5.02 8.93
N HIS A 375 0.67 4.23 8.40
CA HIS A 375 0.47 4.10 6.97
C HIS A 375 0.02 5.39 6.26
N ARG A 376 -0.74 6.24 6.96
CA ARG A 376 -1.16 7.55 6.46
C ARG A 376 0.01 8.52 6.43
N ILE A 377 0.73 8.67 7.54
CA ILE A 377 1.82 9.65 7.63
C ILE A 377 3.02 9.27 6.77
N GLY A 378 3.27 7.97 6.55
CA GLY A 378 4.29 7.47 5.62
C GLY A 378 4.05 7.78 4.13
N ARG A 379 2.99 8.55 3.82
CA ARG A 379 2.78 9.15 2.48
C ARG A 379 3.56 10.44 2.29
N THR A 380 4.12 11.01 3.35
CA THR A 380 5.10 12.11 3.31
C THR A 380 6.46 11.63 3.85
N GLY A 381 7.49 12.47 3.78
CA GLY A 381 8.79 12.16 4.41
C GLY A 381 9.66 11.13 3.67
N ARG A 382 9.47 10.94 2.37
CA ARG A 382 10.19 9.92 1.58
C ARG A 382 11.50 10.45 0.98
N MET A 383 12.49 9.57 0.78
CA MET A 383 13.76 9.85 0.09
C MET A 383 14.49 11.08 0.66
N ASN A 384 14.70 11.12 1.99
CA ASN A 384 15.37 12.22 2.73
C ASN A 384 14.68 13.60 2.69
N LYS A 385 13.43 13.69 2.21
CA LYS A 385 12.64 14.93 2.31
C LYS A 385 11.96 15.02 3.66
N LYS A 386 11.89 16.22 4.25
CA LYS A 386 11.08 16.46 5.45
C LYS A 386 9.60 16.49 5.08
N GLY A 387 8.78 15.78 5.86
CA GLY A 387 7.33 15.75 5.74
C GLY A 387 6.63 16.33 6.95
N VAL A 388 5.38 16.79 6.80
CA VAL A 388 4.55 17.22 7.92
C VAL A 388 3.27 16.38 7.98
N ALA A 389 2.94 15.89 9.17
CA ALA A 389 1.70 15.18 9.44
C ALA A 389 0.88 15.92 10.50
N LEU A 390 -0.32 16.38 10.14
CA LEU A 390 -1.22 17.09 11.05
C LEU A 390 -2.43 16.23 11.37
N THR A 391 -2.75 16.06 12.66
CA THR A 391 -3.91 15.27 13.08
C THR A 391 -4.92 16.13 13.79
N PHE A 392 -6.14 16.17 13.24
CA PHE A 392 -7.23 16.97 13.83
C PHE A 392 -7.87 16.19 14.97
N VAL A 393 -7.98 16.85 16.12
CA VAL A 393 -8.52 16.29 17.36
C VAL A 393 -9.53 17.28 17.91
N GLY A 394 -10.70 16.80 18.32
CA GLY A 394 -11.76 17.62 18.90
C GLY A 394 -12.60 16.84 19.88
#